data_AF-A0A3D0YR62-F1
#
_entry.id   AF-A0A3D0YR62-F1
#
_cell.length_a   1.000
_cell.length_b   1.000
_cell.length_c   1.000
_cell.angle_alpha   90.00
_cell.angle_beta   90.00
_cell.angle_gamma   90.00
#
_symmetry.space_group_name_H-M   'P 1'
#
loop_
_entity.id
_entity.type
_entity.pdbx_description
1 polymer ?
#
loop_
_entity_poly.entity_id
_entity_poly.type
_entity_poly.pdbx_seq_one_letter_code
_entity_poly.pdbx_strand_id
1 'polypeptide(L)'
;MFTFLLALTIYVATAQAHPAMMPVDLSLQSRSFLPIAANVERQIASVVRVPVKKDSARIGVETSSRAAYIMDWRTGQTLMKKNADTAYPIASITKLMTALVVMDTGVSLDSSIEVLPQDMRSGGIQYVAPGEVIRVSDLLHASLIASANGATVTLSRSTGLSEEEFVARMNSLASDLGMTETRFVEPTGLNPENVSSARDVALLVRRSLQNDFIHSIVVMGEYSFDAVSGFRHRLQSTDELLGGWVSRPPLSFLGGKTGYLEEAGYCFGAAAEDQDGNRIVTVVLGAPTKQIRFDDVGALIFWAFDAFGWSVGS
;
A
#
# COMPACT_ATOMS: atom_id res chain seq x y z
N MET A 1 53.08 -44.42 -37.71
CA MET A 1 52.45 -44.87 -38.98
C MET A 1 51.20 -44.04 -39.17
N PHE A 2 51.29 -42.90 -39.88
CA PHE A 2 50.89 -42.70 -41.29
C PHE A 2 49.35 -42.82 -41.46
N THR A 3 48.56 -41.85 -41.94
CA THR A 3 48.82 -40.55 -42.60
C THR A 3 47.51 -39.75 -42.69
N PHE A 4 47.64 -38.41 -42.75
CA PHE A 4 46.68 -37.39 -43.19
C PHE A 4 46.14 -37.58 -44.63
N LEU A 5 44.97 -37.00 -45.00
CA LEU A 5 44.83 -35.69 -45.69
C LEU A 5 43.39 -35.38 -46.17
N LEU A 6 43.07 -34.08 -46.18
CA LEU A 6 41.88 -33.35 -46.66
C LEU A 6 41.75 -33.25 -48.21
N ALA A 7 40.51 -32.99 -48.70
CA ALA A 7 40.12 -31.93 -49.69
C ALA A 7 38.60 -32.05 -50.00
N LEU A 8 37.69 -31.12 -49.65
CA LEU A 8 37.25 -29.87 -50.30
C LEU A 8 36.82 -29.97 -51.78
N THR A 9 35.60 -29.50 -52.14
CA THR A 9 35.26 -28.52 -53.23
C THR A 9 33.75 -28.52 -53.67
N ILE A 10 33.05 -27.40 -53.39
CA ILE A 10 32.07 -26.57 -54.18
C ILE A 10 30.68 -27.07 -54.68
N TYR A 11 29.62 -26.43 -54.13
CA TYR A 11 28.47 -25.64 -54.69
C TYR A 11 27.83 -25.94 -56.07
N VAL A 12 26.48 -25.96 -56.17
CA VAL A 12 25.59 -25.12 -57.05
C VAL A 12 24.10 -25.34 -56.67
N ALA A 13 23.29 -24.28 -56.83
CA ALA A 13 21.90 -24.08 -56.42
C ALA A 13 20.81 -24.40 -57.49
N THR A 14 19.54 -24.31 -57.05
CA THR A 14 18.30 -23.85 -57.73
C THR A 14 17.14 -24.84 -58.08
N ALA A 15 15.95 -24.44 -57.60
CA ALA A 15 14.64 -24.33 -58.25
C ALA A 15 13.68 -25.53 -58.53
N GLN A 16 12.51 -25.43 -57.88
CA GLN A 16 11.11 -25.50 -58.37
C GLN A 16 10.41 -26.81 -58.83
N ALA A 17 9.34 -27.11 -58.04
CA ALA A 17 7.91 -27.29 -58.40
C ALA A 17 7.30 -28.63 -58.88
N HIS A 18 6.19 -28.94 -58.17
CA HIS A 18 5.01 -29.80 -58.42
C HIS A 18 5.12 -31.33 -58.34
N PRO A 19 4.14 -31.96 -57.65
CA PRO A 19 3.05 -32.57 -58.42
C PRO A 19 1.62 -32.49 -57.81
N ALA A 20 0.66 -32.44 -58.75
CA ALA A 20 -0.61 -33.17 -58.86
C ALA A 20 -1.67 -33.18 -57.74
N MET A 21 -2.86 -32.71 -58.12
CA MET A 21 -4.18 -32.93 -57.51
C MET A 21 -4.59 -34.42 -57.47
N MET A 22 -5.34 -34.79 -56.43
CA MET A 22 -6.25 -35.94 -56.32
C MET A 22 -7.42 -35.57 -55.35
N PRO A 23 -8.57 -36.26 -55.42
CA PRO A 23 -9.91 -35.65 -55.49
C PRO A 23 -10.57 -35.34 -54.14
N VAL A 24 -11.55 -34.43 -54.18
CA VAL A 24 -12.42 -34.04 -53.06
C VAL A 24 -13.49 -35.11 -52.83
N ASP A 25 -13.51 -35.69 -51.63
CA ASP A 25 -14.61 -36.52 -51.13
C ASP A 25 -15.64 -35.65 -50.39
N LEU A 26 -16.88 -35.67 -50.88
CA LEU A 26 -18.04 -34.94 -50.36
C LEU A 26 -18.89 -35.89 -49.52
N SER A 27 -18.43 -36.21 -48.31
CA SER A 27 -19.28 -36.84 -47.28
C SER A 27 -19.55 -35.84 -46.15
N LEU A 28 -20.75 -35.26 -46.18
CA LEU A 28 -21.35 -34.45 -45.13
C LEU A 28 -21.48 -35.28 -43.83
N GLN A 29 -20.57 -35.07 -42.88
CA GLN A 29 -20.83 -35.41 -41.48
C GLN A 29 -21.19 -34.13 -40.73
N SER A 30 -22.47 -34.05 -40.36
CA SER A 30 -23.05 -33.04 -39.48
C SER A 30 -22.31 -33.00 -38.14
N ARG A 31 -21.35 -32.08 -38.01
CA ARG A 31 -20.83 -31.68 -36.71
C ARG A 31 -21.73 -30.58 -36.16
N SER A 32 -22.45 -30.95 -35.12
CA SER A 32 -23.22 -30.07 -34.25
C SER A 32 -22.43 -28.80 -33.90
N PHE A 33 -22.93 -27.65 -34.37
CA PHE A 33 -22.56 -26.36 -33.82
C PHE A 33 -23.14 -26.28 -32.40
N LEU A 34 -22.34 -26.63 -31.40
CA LEU A 34 -22.64 -26.19 -30.03
C LEU A 34 -22.41 -24.67 -29.99
N PRO A 35 -23.39 -23.88 -29.50
CA PRO A 35 -23.23 -22.44 -29.46
C PRO A 35 -22.15 -22.07 -28.44
N ILE A 36 -21.28 -21.13 -28.83
CA ILE A 36 -20.24 -20.45 -28.03
C ILE A 36 -20.88 -19.59 -26.90
N ALA A 37 -22.11 -19.89 -26.48
CA ALA A 37 -22.87 -19.10 -25.50
C ALA A 37 -22.51 -19.44 -24.05
N ALA A 38 -21.90 -20.60 -23.77
CA ALA A 38 -21.68 -21.05 -22.39
C ALA A 38 -20.47 -20.41 -21.67
N ASN A 39 -19.64 -19.62 -22.37
CA ASN A 39 -18.46 -18.97 -21.78
C ASN A 39 -18.55 -17.43 -21.73
N VAL A 40 -19.69 -16.85 -22.11
CA VAL A 40 -19.95 -15.40 -22.01
C VAL A 40 -20.66 -15.03 -20.70
N GLU A 41 -21.32 -15.98 -20.03
CA GLU A 41 -22.12 -15.73 -18.82
C GLU A 41 -21.34 -15.76 -17.49
N ARG A 42 -20.00 -15.91 -17.50
CA ARG A 42 -19.19 -15.89 -16.27
C ARG A 42 -18.26 -14.68 -16.13
N GLN A 43 -18.49 -13.62 -16.91
CA GLN A 43 -18.18 -12.25 -16.48
C GLN A 43 -19.44 -11.66 -15.85
N ILE A 44 -19.75 -12.10 -14.62
CA ILE A 44 -20.61 -11.27 -13.77
C ILE A 44 -19.75 -10.03 -13.50
N ALA A 45 -19.98 -8.95 -14.24
CA ALA A 45 -19.49 -7.64 -13.87
C ALA A 45 -19.87 -7.47 -12.40
N SER A 46 -18.89 -7.45 -11.50
CA SER A 46 -19.16 -7.28 -10.08
C SER A 46 -19.93 -5.98 -9.96
N VAL A 47 -21.20 -6.09 -9.59
CA VAL A 47 -22.08 -4.94 -9.61
C VAL A 47 -21.50 -3.90 -8.65
N VAL A 48 -21.04 -2.78 -9.21
CA VAL A 48 -20.35 -1.76 -8.43
C VAL A 48 -21.38 -1.02 -7.59
N ARG A 49 -21.49 -1.45 -6.33
CA ARG A 49 -22.11 -0.68 -5.26
C ARG A 49 -21.35 0.63 -5.01
N VAL A 50 -22.04 1.75 -5.17
CA VAL A 50 -21.50 3.09 -4.92
C VAL A 50 -22.11 3.64 -3.63
N PRO A 51 -21.38 4.46 -2.87
CA PRO A 51 -21.91 5.07 -1.66
C PRO A 51 -22.94 6.15 -2.01
N VAL A 52 -24.15 5.99 -1.50
CA VAL A 52 -25.26 6.95 -1.60
C VAL A 52 -25.59 7.46 -0.21
N LYS A 53 -25.62 8.79 -0.07
CA LYS A 53 -25.97 9.43 1.20
C LYS A 53 -27.44 9.14 1.52
N LYS A 54 -27.72 8.53 2.66
CA LYS A 54 -29.09 8.13 3.07
C LYS A 54 -29.97 9.34 3.36
N ASP A 55 -29.39 10.39 3.93
CA ASP A 55 -30.08 11.62 4.32
C ASP A 55 -29.16 12.83 4.16
N SER A 56 -29.61 13.84 3.41
CA SER A 56 -28.91 15.10 3.21
C SER A 56 -28.68 15.88 4.51
N ALA A 57 -29.55 15.72 5.52
CA ALA A 57 -29.46 16.40 6.81
C ALA A 57 -28.29 15.91 7.68
N ARG A 58 -27.68 14.76 7.34
CA ARG A 58 -26.46 14.26 8.01
C ARG A 58 -25.24 15.02 7.49
N ILE A 59 -25.02 16.22 8.00
CA ILE A 59 -24.07 17.20 7.43
C ILE A 59 -22.57 16.91 7.66
N GLY A 60 -22.22 16.03 8.59
CA GLY A 60 -20.82 15.65 8.86
C GLY A 60 -20.53 15.46 10.34
N VAL A 61 -19.27 15.19 10.67
CA VAL A 61 -18.73 15.22 12.03
C VAL A 61 -17.80 16.43 12.15
N GLU A 62 -17.98 17.21 13.21
CA GLU A 62 -17.01 18.24 13.57
C GLU A 62 -15.79 17.57 14.22
N THR A 63 -14.62 17.73 13.61
CA THR A 63 -13.37 17.16 14.11
C THR A 63 -12.50 18.25 14.74
N SER A 64 -11.72 17.90 15.75
CA SER A 64 -10.74 18.81 16.35
C SER A 64 -9.42 18.88 15.56
N SER A 65 -9.23 17.97 14.61
CA SER A 65 -8.09 17.94 13.69
C SER A 65 -8.10 19.10 12.67
N ARG A 66 -6.91 19.57 12.25
CA ARG A 66 -6.75 20.63 11.23
C ARG A 66 -7.38 20.26 9.89
N ALA A 67 -7.22 19.00 9.48
CA ALA A 67 -7.86 18.43 8.30
C ALA A 67 -8.47 17.06 8.60
N ALA A 68 -9.52 16.72 7.84
CA ALA A 68 -10.16 15.43 7.87
C ALA A 68 -10.68 15.05 6.47
N TYR A 69 -10.64 13.77 6.15
CA TYR A 69 -11.09 13.27 4.85
C TYR A 69 -11.60 11.84 4.96
N ILE A 70 -12.71 11.55 4.27
CA ILE A 70 -13.25 10.19 4.11
C ILE A 70 -13.47 9.93 2.63
N MET A 71 -12.96 8.79 2.16
CA MET A 71 -13.09 8.31 0.80
C MET A 71 -13.66 6.89 0.78
N ASP A 72 -14.59 6.62 -0.14
CA ASP A 72 -14.94 5.25 -0.48
C ASP A 72 -13.77 4.56 -1.17
N TRP A 73 -13.38 3.41 -0.62
CA TRP A 73 -12.19 2.68 -1.02
C TRP A 73 -12.20 2.33 -2.51
N ARG A 74 -13.33 1.83 -3.03
CA ARG A 74 -13.40 1.27 -4.39
C ARG A 74 -13.51 2.35 -5.45
N THR A 75 -14.38 3.33 -5.24
CA THR A 75 -14.73 4.35 -6.24
C THR A 75 -13.84 5.59 -6.15
N GLY A 76 -13.22 5.83 -4.99
CA GLY A 76 -12.55 7.11 -4.72
C GLY A 76 -13.52 8.26 -4.42
N GLN A 77 -14.83 7.99 -4.31
CA GLN A 77 -15.82 9.02 -4.03
C GLN A 77 -15.56 9.65 -2.65
N THR A 78 -15.53 10.97 -2.61
CA THR A 78 -15.41 11.72 -1.36
C THR A 78 -16.72 11.64 -0.58
N LEU A 79 -16.67 11.15 0.66
CA LEU A 79 -17.83 11.09 1.56
C LEU A 79 -17.88 12.31 2.49
N MET A 80 -16.71 12.78 2.94
CA MET A 80 -16.56 13.97 3.80
C MET A 80 -15.18 14.59 3.58
N LYS A 81 -15.09 15.92 3.70
CA LYS A 81 -13.82 16.65 3.63
C LYS A 81 -13.83 17.89 4.52
N LYS A 82 -12.69 18.16 5.16
CA LYS A 82 -12.35 19.39 5.90
C LYS A 82 -10.88 19.69 5.59
N ASN A 83 -10.59 20.83 4.94
CA ASN A 83 -9.23 21.22 4.52
C ASN A 83 -8.46 20.10 3.82
N ALA A 84 -9.15 19.27 3.04
CA ALA A 84 -8.61 18.00 2.57
C ALA A 84 -7.50 18.13 1.52
N ASP A 85 -7.40 19.30 0.88
CA ASP A 85 -6.45 19.63 -0.19
C ASP A 85 -5.33 20.57 0.34
N THR A 86 -5.27 20.82 1.65
CA THR A 86 -4.20 21.62 2.27
C THR A 86 -3.06 20.72 2.73
N ALA A 87 -1.84 21.03 2.30
CA ALA A 87 -0.64 20.29 2.72
C ALA A 87 -0.26 20.60 4.18
N TYR A 88 -0.04 19.54 4.96
CA TYR A 88 0.49 19.60 6.31
C TYR A 88 1.65 18.61 6.48
N PRO A 89 2.56 18.82 7.45
CA PRO A 89 3.49 17.77 7.84
C PRO A 89 2.71 16.52 8.27
N ILE A 90 3.05 15.35 7.73
CA ILE A 90 2.32 14.09 8.00
C ILE A 90 3.06 13.13 8.93
N ALA A 91 4.25 13.53 9.38
CA ALA A 91 5.08 12.76 10.27
C ALA A 91 5.24 11.30 9.79
N SER A 92 5.20 10.34 10.70
CA SER A 92 5.43 8.92 10.40
C SER A 92 4.40 8.23 9.49
N ILE A 93 3.35 8.91 9.02
CA ILE A 93 2.54 8.40 7.89
C ILE A 93 3.44 8.21 6.65
N THR A 94 4.49 9.02 6.49
CA THR A 94 5.54 8.87 5.47
C THR A 94 6.05 7.43 5.33
N LYS A 95 6.13 6.67 6.42
CA LYS A 95 6.66 5.30 6.40
C LYS A 95 5.83 4.33 5.54
N LEU A 96 4.57 4.65 5.28
CA LEU A 96 3.76 3.92 4.29
C LEU A 96 4.32 4.05 2.86
N MET A 97 4.79 5.25 2.49
CA MET A 97 5.44 5.49 1.21
C MET A 97 6.79 4.76 1.16
N THR A 98 7.58 4.83 2.23
CA THR A 98 8.85 4.10 2.34
C THR A 98 8.67 2.60 2.17
N ALA A 99 7.67 2.01 2.84
CA ALA A 99 7.37 0.59 2.69
C ALA A 99 6.98 0.24 1.25
N LEU A 100 6.14 1.05 0.59
CA LEU A 100 5.79 0.82 -0.82
C LEU A 100 7.01 0.87 -1.74
N VAL A 101 7.86 1.89 -1.62
CA VAL A 101 9.09 2.01 -2.44
C VAL A 101 10.00 0.80 -2.24
N VAL A 102 10.18 0.35 -1.00
CA VAL A 102 10.98 -0.85 -0.68
C VAL A 102 10.40 -2.08 -1.38
N MET A 103 9.09 -2.31 -1.26
CA MET A 103 8.42 -3.44 -1.92
C MET A 103 8.58 -3.37 -3.44
N ASP A 104 8.47 -2.18 -4.04
CA ASP A 104 8.59 -1.98 -5.48
C ASP A 104 10.03 -2.18 -6.00
N THR A 105 11.05 -2.08 -5.14
CA THR A 105 12.44 -2.40 -5.52
C THR A 105 12.68 -3.90 -5.74
N GLY A 106 11.83 -4.76 -5.19
CA GLY A 106 12.00 -6.22 -5.23
C GLY A 106 13.15 -6.74 -4.37
N VAL A 107 13.64 -5.94 -3.40
CA VAL A 107 14.62 -6.43 -2.40
C VAL A 107 14.05 -7.66 -1.69
N SER A 108 14.89 -8.68 -1.49
CA SER A 108 14.47 -9.90 -0.82
C SER A 108 14.14 -9.62 0.65
N LEU A 109 12.91 -9.95 1.07
CA LEU A 109 12.48 -9.78 2.46
C LEU A 109 13.28 -10.64 3.45
N ASP A 110 13.86 -11.75 2.97
CA ASP A 110 14.71 -12.64 3.76
C ASP A 110 16.17 -12.19 3.82
N SER A 111 16.57 -11.23 2.96
CA SER A 111 17.91 -10.65 3.05
C SER A 111 18.05 -9.84 4.34
N SER A 112 19.29 -9.70 4.80
CA SER A 112 19.60 -8.99 6.05
C SER A 112 20.63 -7.90 5.83
N ILE A 113 20.56 -6.87 6.65
CA ILE A 113 21.44 -5.72 6.60
C ILE A 113 21.88 -5.33 8.01
N GLU A 114 23.13 -4.90 8.14
CA GLU A 114 23.64 -4.34 9.39
C GLU A 114 23.05 -2.94 9.61
N VAL A 115 22.54 -2.67 10.80
CA VAL A 115 22.14 -1.33 11.25
C VAL A 115 23.41 -0.51 11.51
N LEU A 116 23.55 0.64 10.85
CA LEU A 116 24.74 1.49 11.01
C LEU A 116 24.52 2.59 12.05
N PRO A 117 25.58 3.13 12.68
CA PRO A 117 25.46 4.28 13.58
C PRO A 117 24.76 5.49 12.93
N GLN A 118 25.02 5.71 11.65
CA GLN A 118 24.40 6.79 10.86
C GLN A 118 22.91 6.55 10.56
N ASP A 119 22.37 5.35 10.76
CA ASP A 119 20.95 5.08 10.56
C ASP A 119 20.12 5.60 11.75
N MET A 120 20.76 5.85 12.90
CA MET A 120 20.07 6.30 14.09
C MET A 120 19.53 7.72 13.92
N ARG A 121 18.32 7.94 14.43
CA ARG A 121 17.63 9.22 14.37
C ARG A 121 17.01 9.50 15.72
N SER A 122 17.07 10.75 16.18
CA SER A 122 16.35 11.19 17.37
C SER A 122 14.82 11.19 17.13
N GLY A 123 14.06 11.13 18.21
CA GLY A 123 12.60 11.07 18.16
C GLY A 123 12.06 9.63 18.13
N GLY A 124 11.05 9.36 18.96
CA GLY A 124 10.48 8.03 19.15
C GLY A 124 11.41 7.08 19.93
N ILE A 125 10.97 5.83 20.07
CA ILE A 125 11.73 4.76 20.71
C ILE A 125 12.67 4.12 19.68
N GLN A 126 13.93 3.88 20.05
CA GLN A 126 14.84 3.08 19.24
C GLN A 126 14.54 1.60 19.46
N TYR A 127 14.12 0.91 18.39
CA TYR A 127 13.82 -0.52 18.44
C TYR A 127 14.93 -1.40 17.87
N VAL A 128 15.97 -0.78 17.31
CA VAL A 128 17.14 -1.45 16.71
C VAL A 128 18.39 -0.67 17.11
N ALA A 129 19.54 -1.32 17.12
CA ALA A 129 20.80 -0.74 17.56
C ALA A 129 21.92 -0.95 16.52
N PRO A 130 22.90 -0.02 16.44
CA PRO A 130 24.05 -0.19 15.55
C PRO A 130 24.81 -1.50 15.79
N GLY A 131 25.23 -2.15 14.70
CA GLY A 131 25.90 -3.45 14.71
C GLY A 131 24.97 -4.66 14.73
N GLU A 132 23.65 -4.46 14.89
CA GLU A 132 22.68 -5.53 14.70
C GLU A 132 22.52 -5.86 13.22
N VAL A 133 22.35 -7.14 12.90
CA VAL A 133 22.03 -7.58 11.53
C VAL A 133 20.58 -8.03 11.53
N ILE A 134 19.73 -7.37 10.74
CA ILE A 134 18.27 -7.54 10.79
C ILE A 134 17.74 -7.84 9.40
N ARG A 135 16.75 -8.73 9.31
CA ARG A 135 16.06 -9.05 8.05
C ARG A 135 15.23 -7.87 7.57
N VAL A 136 15.13 -7.70 6.26
CA VAL A 136 14.29 -6.65 5.65
C VAL A 136 12.83 -6.79 6.08
N SER A 137 12.31 -8.02 6.20
CA SER A 137 10.96 -8.28 6.74
C SER A 137 10.78 -7.69 8.14
N ASP A 138 11.73 -7.88 9.05
CA ASP A 138 11.63 -7.42 10.44
C ASP A 138 11.80 -5.90 10.55
N LEU A 139 12.62 -5.30 9.67
CA LEU A 139 12.72 -3.84 9.55
C LEU A 139 11.39 -3.21 9.07
N LEU A 140 10.66 -3.85 8.15
CA LEU A 140 9.32 -3.43 7.75
C LEU A 140 8.34 -3.49 8.93
N HIS A 141 8.37 -4.57 9.72
CA HIS A 141 7.56 -4.68 10.94
C HIS A 141 7.90 -3.57 11.94
N ALA A 142 9.19 -3.35 12.23
CA ALA A 142 9.65 -2.29 13.13
C ALA A 142 9.24 -0.89 12.66
N SER A 143 9.34 -0.63 11.35
CA SER A 143 8.96 0.63 10.72
C SER A 143 7.45 0.90 10.82
N LEU A 144 6.60 -0.10 10.56
CA LEU A 144 5.16 0.12 10.46
C LEU A 144 4.40 -0.05 11.78
N ILE A 145 4.76 -1.03 12.60
CA ILE A 145 4.10 -1.30 13.89
C ILE A 145 4.53 -0.24 14.93
N ALA A 146 5.82 -0.21 15.20
CA ALA A 146 6.38 0.60 16.29
C ALA A 146 6.85 1.99 15.84
N SER A 147 6.75 2.29 14.54
CA SER A 147 7.16 3.56 13.96
C SER A 147 8.66 3.86 14.14
N ALA A 148 9.49 2.81 14.17
CA ALA A 148 10.92 2.91 14.49
C ALA A 148 11.72 3.65 13.40
N ASN A 149 12.28 4.81 13.73
CA ASN A 149 12.99 5.66 12.76
C ASN A 149 14.31 5.02 12.29
N GLY A 150 15.13 4.51 13.21
CA GLY A 150 16.38 3.83 12.87
C GLY A 150 16.16 2.66 11.91
N ALA A 151 15.17 1.80 12.22
CA ALA A 151 14.79 0.69 11.35
C ALA A 151 14.34 1.15 9.96
N THR A 152 13.67 2.31 9.87
CA THR A 152 13.17 2.85 8.59
C THR A 152 14.32 3.38 7.70
N VAL A 153 15.34 4.00 8.29
CA VAL A 153 16.54 4.43 7.56
C VAL A 153 17.36 3.22 7.11
N THR A 154 17.55 2.24 7.99
CA THR A 154 18.20 0.97 7.61
C THR A 154 17.41 0.26 6.50
N LEU A 155 16.09 0.28 6.56
CA LEU A 155 15.20 -0.30 5.56
C LEU A 155 15.36 0.37 4.19
N SER A 156 15.39 1.70 4.11
CA SER A 156 15.58 2.37 2.81
C SER A 156 16.94 2.02 2.20
N ARG A 157 18.01 1.98 3.01
CA ARG A 157 19.35 1.58 2.57
C ARG A 157 19.43 0.13 2.08
N SER A 158 18.57 -0.76 2.59
CA SER A 158 18.54 -2.16 2.15
C SER A 158 18.20 -2.35 0.67
N THR A 159 17.61 -1.33 0.04
CA THR A 159 17.34 -1.33 -1.40
C THR A 159 18.58 -1.14 -2.27
N GLY A 160 19.71 -0.69 -1.68
CA GLY A 160 20.93 -0.33 -2.39
C GLY A 160 20.90 1.05 -3.06
N LEU A 161 19.80 1.80 -2.94
CA LEU A 161 19.66 3.15 -3.46
C LEU A 161 20.33 4.18 -2.54
N SER A 162 20.82 5.29 -3.12
CA SER A 162 21.16 6.47 -2.33
C SER A 162 19.91 7.08 -1.69
N GLU A 163 20.07 7.93 -0.68
CA GLU A 163 18.93 8.62 -0.06
C GLU A 163 18.20 9.51 -1.08
N GLU A 164 18.94 10.20 -1.94
CA GLU A 164 18.39 11.03 -3.02
C GLU A 164 17.59 10.20 -4.03
N GLU A 165 18.11 9.05 -4.46
CA GLU A 165 17.42 8.13 -5.36
C GLU A 165 16.16 7.54 -4.71
N PHE A 166 16.23 7.20 -3.42
CA PHE A 166 15.09 6.70 -2.66
C PHE A 166 13.99 7.76 -2.55
N VAL A 167 14.34 9.00 -2.18
CA VAL A 167 13.41 10.13 -2.11
C VAL A 167 12.83 10.47 -3.49
N ALA A 168 13.63 10.37 -4.55
CA ALA A 168 13.12 10.54 -5.93
C ALA A 168 12.05 9.49 -6.26
N ARG A 169 12.24 8.22 -5.86
CA ARG A 169 11.22 7.17 -6.02
C ARG A 169 9.97 7.41 -5.18
N MET A 170 10.11 7.91 -3.95
CA MET A 170 8.97 8.28 -3.12
C MET A 170 8.10 9.35 -3.80
N ASN A 171 8.71 10.38 -4.36
CA ASN A 171 7.99 11.45 -5.06
C ASN A 171 7.45 10.99 -6.42
N SER A 172 8.17 10.12 -7.15
CA SER A 172 7.66 9.52 -8.39
C SER A 172 6.39 8.71 -8.10
N LEU A 173 6.42 7.85 -7.09
CA LEU A 173 5.26 7.05 -6.70
C LEU A 173 4.10 7.93 -6.18
N ALA A 174 4.40 9.02 -5.45
CA ALA A 174 3.38 10.00 -5.07
C ALA A 174 2.69 10.58 -6.32
N SER A 175 3.46 10.97 -7.34
CA SER A 175 2.91 11.49 -8.60
C SER A 175 2.08 10.44 -9.34
N ASP A 176 2.54 9.19 -9.40
CA ASP A 176 1.83 8.09 -10.08
C ASP A 176 0.48 7.78 -9.40
N LEU A 177 0.41 7.99 -8.08
CA LEU A 177 -0.82 7.86 -7.30
C LEU A 177 -1.75 9.07 -7.41
N GLY A 178 -1.30 10.17 -8.03
CA GLY A 178 -2.05 11.42 -8.13
C GLY A 178 -2.05 12.25 -6.85
N MET A 179 -1.02 12.11 -6.01
CA MET A 179 -0.85 12.87 -4.76
C MET A 179 -0.25 14.25 -5.05
N THR A 180 -1.07 15.19 -5.54
CA THR A 180 -0.60 16.48 -6.08
C THR A 180 -0.15 17.49 -5.02
N GLU A 181 -0.51 17.28 -3.76
CA GLU A 181 -0.17 18.16 -2.62
C GLU A 181 0.89 17.53 -1.72
N THR A 182 1.65 16.57 -2.26
CA THR A 182 2.62 15.76 -1.52
C THR A 182 4.05 16.02 -1.96
N ARG A 183 4.95 16.14 -0.99
CA ARG A 183 6.39 16.18 -1.19
C ARG A 183 7.08 15.41 -0.09
N PHE A 184 7.94 14.47 -0.48
CA PHE A 184 8.85 13.78 0.41
C PHE A 184 10.27 14.33 0.26
N VAL A 185 10.97 14.46 1.38
CA VAL A 185 12.38 14.88 1.45
C VAL A 185 13.25 13.85 2.17
N GLU A 186 12.65 12.89 2.89
CA GLU A 186 13.35 11.82 3.61
C GLU A 186 12.37 10.66 3.98
N PRO A 187 12.85 9.44 4.31
CA PRO A 187 12.00 8.23 4.38
C PRO A 187 11.23 8.03 5.70
N THR A 188 11.47 8.80 6.75
CA THR A 188 10.95 8.52 8.09
C THR A 188 9.73 9.36 8.47
N GLY A 189 9.61 10.57 7.95
CA GLY A 189 8.64 11.56 8.44
C GLY A 189 9.13 12.34 9.66
N LEU A 190 10.44 12.46 9.89
CA LEU A 190 11.03 13.31 10.92
C LEU A 190 11.25 14.74 10.43
N ASN A 191 11.43 14.94 9.12
CA ASN A 191 11.54 16.28 8.57
C ASN A 191 10.13 16.85 8.34
N PRO A 192 9.78 18.01 8.92
CA PRO A 192 8.46 18.61 8.71
C PRO A 192 8.18 19.03 7.26
N GLU A 193 9.19 19.08 6.38
CA GLU A 193 8.99 19.24 4.94
C GLU A 193 8.43 17.99 4.25
N ASN A 194 8.34 16.84 4.94
CA ASN A 194 7.50 15.73 4.51
C ASN A 194 6.02 16.09 4.70
N VAL A 195 5.45 16.66 3.65
CA VAL A 195 4.09 17.20 3.63
C VAL A 195 3.20 16.43 2.68
N SER A 196 1.91 16.40 3.00
CA SER A 196 0.85 15.83 2.17
C SER A 196 -0.49 16.43 2.58
N SER A 197 -1.48 16.37 1.71
CA SER A 197 -2.87 16.67 2.04
C SER A 197 -3.59 15.46 2.64
N ALA A 198 -4.74 15.66 3.29
CA ALA A 198 -5.52 14.55 3.84
C ALA A 198 -6.12 13.66 2.73
N ARG A 199 -6.43 14.24 1.55
CA ARG A 199 -6.83 13.48 0.37
C ARG A 199 -5.70 12.58 -0.12
N ASP A 200 -4.50 13.13 -0.26
CA ASP A 200 -3.35 12.39 -0.75
C ASP A 200 -2.96 11.26 0.21
N VAL A 201 -2.99 11.52 1.52
CA VAL A 201 -2.78 10.46 2.52
C VAL A 201 -3.81 9.35 2.38
N ALA A 202 -5.06 9.64 2.01
CA ALA A 202 -6.05 8.59 1.82
C ALA A 202 -5.74 7.71 0.59
N LEU A 203 -5.17 8.29 -0.47
CA LEU A 203 -4.65 7.54 -1.61
C LEU A 203 -3.47 6.64 -1.20
N LEU A 204 -2.55 7.18 -0.41
CA LEU A 204 -1.41 6.44 0.13
C LEU A 204 -1.85 5.27 1.02
N VAL A 205 -2.74 5.51 2.00
CA VAL A 205 -3.28 4.47 2.88
C VAL A 205 -3.96 3.37 2.06
N ARG A 206 -4.82 3.74 1.10
CA ARG A 206 -5.46 2.77 0.21
C ARG A 206 -4.43 1.92 -0.53
N ARG A 207 -3.43 2.55 -1.15
CA ARG A 207 -2.40 1.85 -1.93
C ARG A 207 -1.54 0.93 -1.07
N SER A 208 -1.19 1.35 0.14
CA SER A 208 -0.43 0.55 1.10
C SER A 208 -1.20 -0.68 1.57
N LEU A 209 -2.49 -0.51 1.88
CA LEU A 209 -3.34 -1.60 2.34
C LEU A 209 -3.78 -2.56 1.21
N GLN A 210 -3.55 -2.21 -0.06
CA GLN A 210 -3.66 -3.13 -1.20
C GLN A 210 -2.43 -4.04 -1.37
N ASN A 211 -1.30 -3.74 -0.72
CA ASN A 211 -0.16 -4.63 -0.69
C ASN A 211 -0.35 -5.62 0.48
N ASP A 212 -0.51 -6.91 0.18
CA ASP A 212 -0.85 -7.95 1.17
C ASP A 212 0.15 -8.01 2.32
N PHE A 213 1.45 -7.84 2.04
CA PHE A 213 2.48 -7.87 3.08
C PHE A 213 2.37 -6.66 4.01
N ILE A 214 2.25 -5.45 3.45
CA ILE A 214 2.07 -4.22 4.25
C ILE A 214 0.79 -4.30 5.07
N HIS A 215 -0.32 -4.72 4.47
CA HIS A 215 -1.60 -4.89 5.15
C HIS A 215 -1.49 -5.89 6.32
N SER A 216 -0.80 -7.02 6.11
CA SER A 216 -0.60 -8.02 7.18
C SER A 216 0.16 -7.47 8.40
N ILE A 217 1.02 -6.46 8.21
CA ILE A 217 1.82 -5.84 9.28
C ILE A 217 1.00 -4.82 10.07
N VAL A 218 0.30 -3.92 9.39
CA VAL A 218 -0.38 -2.78 10.04
C VAL A 218 -1.62 -3.18 10.85
N VAL A 219 -2.08 -4.43 10.72
CA VAL A 219 -3.13 -5.02 11.57
C VAL A 219 -2.58 -5.71 12.82
N MET A 220 -1.26 -5.77 13.00
CA MET A 220 -0.64 -6.40 14.18
C MET A 220 -0.58 -5.43 15.37
N GLY A 221 -1.09 -5.85 16.52
CA GLY A 221 -0.94 -5.12 17.79
C GLY A 221 0.46 -5.23 18.40
N GLU A 222 1.12 -6.36 18.16
CA GLU A 222 2.49 -6.63 18.61
C GLU A 222 3.20 -7.58 17.63
N TYR A 223 4.53 -7.54 17.62
CA TYR A 223 5.36 -8.46 16.85
C TYR A 223 6.70 -8.63 17.58
N SER A 224 7.27 -9.84 17.56
CA SER A 224 8.59 -10.08 18.12
C SER A 224 9.45 -10.82 17.11
N PHE A 225 10.72 -10.47 17.04
CA PHE A 225 11.70 -11.13 16.18
C PHE A 225 13.05 -11.21 16.88
N ASP A 226 13.87 -12.14 16.42
CA ASP A 226 15.26 -12.27 16.82
C ASP A 226 16.12 -11.74 15.67
N ALA A 227 16.93 -10.71 15.94
CA ALA A 227 17.93 -10.24 14.99
C ALA A 227 18.88 -11.40 14.62
N VAL A 228 19.46 -11.37 13.41
CA VAL A 228 20.45 -12.37 12.97
C VAL A 228 21.67 -12.37 13.90
N SER A 229 21.99 -11.23 14.49
CA SER A 229 23.02 -11.08 15.53
C SER A 229 22.63 -11.65 16.91
N GLY A 230 21.39 -12.11 17.11
CA GLY A 230 20.92 -12.83 18.30
C GLY A 230 20.12 -12.02 19.33
N PHE A 231 19.90 -10.72 19.11
CA PHE A 231 19.10 -9.89 20.02
C PHE A 231 17.61 -10.03 19.76
N ARG A 232 16.81 -10.22 20.82
CA ARG A 232 15.35 -10.29 20.73
C ARG A 232 14.72 -8.91 20.83
N HIS A 233 13.83 -8.59 19.91
CA HIS A 233 13.05 -7.36 19.89
C HIS A 233 11.57 -7.65 20.07
N ARG A 234 10.88 -6.74 20.77
CA ARG A 234 9.42 -6.73 20.88
C ARG A 234 8.88 -5.37 20.46
N LEU A 235 8.03 -5.38 19.45
CA LEU A 235 7.36 -4.22 18.89
C LEU A 235 5.95 -4.13 19.47
N GLN A 236 5.51 -2.89 19.72
CA GLN A 236 4.13 -2.59 20.10
C GLN A 236 3.57 -1.57 19.12
N SER A 237 2.34 -1.81 18.67
CA SER A 237 1.70 -0.90 17.74
C SER A 237 1.43 0.45 18.37
N THR A 238 1.57 1.49 17.55
CA THR A 238 1.19 2.86 17.91
C THR A 238 -0.29 3.15 17.68
N ASP A 239 -1.00 2.23 17.02
CA ASP A 239 -2.42 2.33 16.67
C ASP A 239 -3.30 1.74 17.79
N GLU A 240 -4.06 2.61 18.46
CA GLU A 240 -4.94 2.22 19.58
C GLU A 240 -6.34 1.82 19.11
N LEU A 241 -6.66 1.94 17.81
CA LEU A 241 -7.90 1.39 17.27
C LEU A 241 -7.80 -0.13 17.03
N LEU A 242 -6.59 -0.68 16.99
CA LEU A 242 -6.36 -2.13 16.99
C LEU A 242 -6.92 -2.74 18.29
N GLY A 243 -8.04 -3.46 18.17
CA GLY A 243 -8.76 -4.04 19.31
C GLY A 243 -9.81 -3.12 19.97
N GLY A 244 -9.96 -1.89 19.47
CA GLY A 244 -11.01 -0.96 19.85
C GLY A 244 -12.40 -1.35 19.34
N TRP A 245 -13.41 -0.54 19.60
CA TRP A 245 -14.80 -0.84 19.19
C TRP A 245 -14.99 -0.92 17.66
N VAL A 246 -14.21 -0.15 16.88
CA VAL A 246 -14.18 -0.23 15.41
C VAL A 246 -13.64 -1.56 14.88
N SER A 247 -12.94 -2.32 15.73
CA SER A 247 -12.45 -3.67 15.43
C SER A 247 -13.48 -4.76 15.80
N ARG A 248 -14.73 -4.40 16.07
CA ARG A 248 -15.80 -5.33 16.50
C ARG A 248 -17.01 -5.25 15.57
N PRO A 249 -17.73 -6.37 15.37
CA PRO A 249 -18.97 -6.38 14.60
C PRO A 249 -19.95 -5.27 15.05
N PRO A 250 -20.64 -4.60 14.11
CA PRO A 250 -20.74 -4.92 12.68
C PRO A 250 -19.60 -4.36 11.80
N LEU A 251 -18.57 -3.74 12.39
CA LEU A 251 -17.45 -3.18 11.65
C LEU A 251 -16.20 -4.07 11.75
N SER A 252 -15.30 -3.89 10.80
CA SER A 252 -13.97 -4.49 10.80
C SER A 252 -12.93 -3.41 10.52
N PHE A 253 -11.91 -3.32 11.36
CA PHE A 253 -10.82 -2.36 11.19
C PHE A 253 -9.72 -3.00 10.33
N LEU A 254 -9.30 -2.31 9.27
CA LEU A 254 -8.36 -2.83 8.27
C LEU A 254 -6.92 -2.32 8.49
N GLY A 255 -6.64 -1.73 9.65
CA GLY A 255 -5.35 -1.17 9.99
C GLY A 255 -5.18 0.30 9.57
N GLY A 256 -4.08 0.88 10.02
CA GLY A 256 -3.74 2.27 9.75
C GLY A 256 -2.28 2.60 10.08
N LYS A 257 -1.92 3.88 9.94
CA LYS A 257 -0.62 4.38 10.35
C LYS A 257 -0.75 5.71 11.06
N THR A 258 -0.17 5.77 12.26
CA THR A 258 -0.09 6.99 13.04
C THR A 258 1.13 7.84 12.66
N GLY A 259 1.03 9.14 12.90
CA GLY A 259 2.12 10.10 12.82
C GLY A 259 2.06 11.11 13.96
N TYR A 260 3.22 11.54 14.44
CA TYR A 260 3.33 12.68 15.35
C TYR A 260 4.69 13.36 15.18
N LEU A 261 4.64 14.68 15.06
CA LEU A 261 5.71 15.65 15.26
C LEU A 261 5.05 16.89 15.87
N GLU A 262 5.82 17.79 16.47
CA GLU A 262 5.28 19.02 17.04
C GLU A 262 4.61 19.88 15.95
N GLU A 263 5.24 19.99 14.78
CA GLU A 263 4.76 20.73 13.61
C GLU A 263 3.57 20.05 12.91
N ALA A 264 3.53 18.72 12.95
CA ALA A 264 2.47 17.90 12.36
C ALA A 264 1.21 17.85 13.23
N GLY A 265 1.35 17.99 14.56
CA GLY A 265 0.35 17.50 15.50
C GLY A 265 0.17 15.98 15.39
N TYR A 266 -0.94 15.47 15.90
CA TYR A 266 -1.23 14.03 15.85
C TYR A 266 -2.00 13.69 14.57
N CYS A 267 -1.38 12.89 13.70
CA CYS A 267 -1.95 12.46 12.43
C CYS A 267 -2.33 10.97 12.47
N PHE A 268 -3.35 10.59 11.71
CA PHE A 268 -3.74 9.20 11.54
C PHE A 268 -4.48 8.97 10.23
N GLY A 269 -4.10 7.91 9.51
CA GLY A 269 -4.83 7.41 8.36
C GLY A 269 -5.12 5.94 8.52
N ALA A 270 -6.37 5.52 8.31
CA ALA A 270 -6.82 4.15 8.53
C ALA A 270 -7.95 3.77 7.57
N ALA A 271 -8.26 2.47 7.51
CA ALA A 271 -9.40 1.97 6.76
C ALA A 271 -10.30 1.07 7.62
N ALA A 272 -11.57 1.03 7.27
CA ALA A 272 -12.57 0.18 7.92
C ALA A 272 -13.55 -0.39 6.89
N GLU A 273 -14.18 -1.49 7.25
CA GLU A 273 -15.14 -2.23 6.45
C GLU A 273 -16.43 -2.48 7.26
N ASP A 274 -17.59 -2.47 6.61
CA ASP A 274 -18.83 -2.98 7.20
C ASP A 274 -19.03 -4.48 6.90
N GLN A 275 -20.05 -5.07 7.54
CA GLN A 275 -20.44 -6.48 7.32
C GLN A 275 -20.82 -6.83 5.87
N ASP A 276 -21.10 -5.83 5.02
CA ASP A 276 -21.46 -6.01 3.61
C ASP A 276 -20.25 -5.89 2.67
N GLY A 277 -19.04 -5.71 3.22
CA GLY A 277 -17.79 -5.58 2.47
C GLY A 277 -17.53 -4.20 1.90
N ASN A 278 -18.29 -3.18 2.32
CA ASN A 278 -18.06 -1.81 1.88
C ASN A 278 -16.94 -1.19 2.70
N ARG A 279 -15.94 -0.62 2.02
CA ARG A 279 -14.71 -0.12 2.65
C ARG A 279 -14.59 1.39 2.50
N ILE A 280 -14.09 2.03 3.54
CA ILE A 280 -13.72 3.45 3.53
C ILE A 280 -12.29 3.64 4.01
N VAL A 281 -11.67 4.73 3.57
CA VAL A 281 -10.41 5.25 4.11
C VAL A 281 -10.72 6.57 4.80
N THR A 282 -10.24 6.71 6.03
CA THR A 282 -10.44 7.87 6.89
C THR A 282 -9.08 8.44 7.30
N VAL A 283 -8.91 9.74 7.16
CA VAL A 283 -7.69 10.45 7.49
C VAL A 283 -7.99 11.67 8.34
N VAL A 284 -7.17 11.90 9.36
CA VAL A 284 -7.11 13.16 10.11
C VAL A 284 -5.67 13.64 10.23
N LEU A 285 -5.46 14.94 10.06
CA LEU A 285 -4.14 15.57 10.17
C LEU A 285 -4.15 16.66 11.24
N GLY A 286 -3.16 16.64 12.12
CA GLY A 286 -2.95 17.65 13.15
C GLY A 286 -4.04 17.73 14.21
N ALA A 287 -4.44 16.59 14.77
CA ALA A 287 -5.18 16.60 16.02
C ALA A 287 -4.31 17.21 17.15
N PRO A 288 -4.92 17.94 18.10
CA PRO A 288 -4.20 18.59 19.20
C PRO A 288 -3.66 17.59 20.24
N THR A 289 -4.23 16.39 20.35
CA THR A 289 -3.76 15.35 21.28
C THR A 289 -3.75 13.97 20.64
N LYS A 290 -2.98 13.05 21.25
CA LYS A 290 -2.92 11.64 20.86
C LYS A 290 -4.29 10.96 20.87
N GLN A 291 -5.12 11.24 21.87
CA GLN A 291 -6.44 10.63 21.97
C GLN A 291 -7.39 11.17 20.89
N ILE A 292 -7.34 12.49 20.64
CA ILE A 292 -8.26 13.14 19.70
C ILE A 292 -8.12 12.61 18.26
N ARG A 293 -6.92 12.24 17.79
CA ARG A 293 -6.81 11.63 16.44
C ARG A 293 -7.61 10.32 16.33
N PHE A 294 -7.68 9.53 17.41
CA PHE A 294 -8.40 8.27 17.42
C PHE A 294 -9.90 8.48 17.59
N ASP A 295 -10.29 9.43 18.44
CA ASP A 295 -11.68 9.82 18.62
C ASP A 295 -12.27 10.40 17.33
N ASP A 296 -11.55 11.33 16.67
CA ASP A 296 -11.96 11.92 15.39
C ASP A 296 -12.11 10.82 14.32
N VAL A 297 -11.11 9.94 14.14
CA VAL A 297 -11.19 8.85 13.15
C VAL A 297 -12.33 7.88 13.45
N GLY A 298 -12.51 7.50 14.72
CA GLY A 298 -13.61 6.63 15.14
C GLY A 298 -14.98 7.25 14.86
N ALA A 299 -15.16 8.53 15.18
CA ALA A 299 -16.40 9.26 14.94
C ALA A 299 -16.69 9.39 13.43
N LEU A 300 -15.66 9.67 12.62
CA LEU A 300 -15.76 9.74 11.16
C LEU A 300 -16.17 8.39 10.55
N ILE A 301 -15.55 7.29 11.00
CA ILE A 301 -15.90 5.93 10.55
C ILE A 301 -17.36 5.61 10.90
N PHE A 302 -17.76 5.85 12.16
CA PHE A 302 -19.14 5.63 12.60
C PHE A 302 -20.13 6.41 11.73
N TRP A 303 -19.86 7.71 11.56
CA TRP A 303 -20.72 8.59 10.77
C TRP A 303 -20.81 8.15 9.31
N ALA A 304 -19.72 7.70 8.69
CA ALA A 304 -19.75 7.29 7.29
C ALA A 304 -20.69 6.09 7.07
N PHE A 305 -20.57 5.05 7.89
CA PHE A 305 -21.44 3.86 7.77
C PHE A 305 -22.87 4.11 8.25
N ASP A 306 -23.08 5.04 9.18
CA ASP A 306 -24.42 5.52 9.50
C ASP A 306 -25.01 6.31 8.32
N ALA A 307 -24.34 7.35 7.83
CA ALA A 307 -24.85 8.31 6.86
C ALA A 307 -24.93 7.81 5.41
N PHE A 308 -24.16 6.80 5.02
CA PHE A 308 -24.14 6.26 3.66
C PHE A 308 -24.64 4.82 3.61
N GLY A 309 -25.28 4.47 2.51
CA GLY A 309 -25.56 3.08 2.12
C GLY A 309 -24.91 2.79 0.78
N TRP A 310 -24.56 1.54 0.52
CA TRP A 310 -23.92 1.13 -0.72
C TRP A 310 -24.92 0.37 -1.59
N SER A 311 -25.35 1.00 -2.67
CA SER A 311 -26.32 0.45 -3.62
C SER A 311 -25.70 0.29 -4.99
N VAL A 312 -26.19 -0.68 -5.77
CA VAL A 312 -25.86 -0.80 -7.20
C VAL A 312 -26.06 0.54 -7.89
N GLY A 313 -25.02 1.08 -8.52
CA GLY A 313 -25.14 2.32 -9.30
C GLY A 313 -26.20 2.13 -10.39
N SER A 314 -27.16 3.05 -10.46
CA SER A 314 -28.17 3.15 -11.51
C SER A 314 -27.58 3.66 -12.82
#